data_AF-A0A495PPA8-F1
#
_entry.id   AF-A0A495PPA8-F1
#
_cell.length_a   1.000
_cell.length_b   1.000
_cell.length_c   1.000
_cell.angle_alpha   90.00
_cell.angle_beta   90.00
_cell.angle_gamma   90.00
#
_symmetry.space_group_name_H-M   'P 1'
#
loop_
_entity.id
_entity.type
_entity.pdbx_description
1 polymer ?
#
loop_
_entity_poly.entity_id
_entity_poly.type
_entity_poly.pdbx_seq_one_letter_code
_entity_poly.pdbx_strand_id
1 'polypeptide(L)' 'MGPARYTKCRTLPLRHILFQAALVAAHHNPILKAFAQRLRDAGKPHKVIITAVARKLITIVDALCKARKTWGLQVA' A
#
# COMPACT_ATOMS: atom_id res chain seq x y z
N MET A 1 -29.78 18.39 9.42
CA MET A 1 -28.31 18.55 9.23
C MET A 1 -27.62 18.00 10.48
N GLY A 2 -27.14 16.76 10.45
CA GLY A 2 -26.58 16.02 11.59
C GLY A 2 -25.67 14.89 11.10
N PRO A 3 -24.73 14.39 11.91
CA PRO A 3 -23.30 14.34 11.54
C PRO A 3 -22.90 13.14 10.67
N ALA A 4 -21.95 13.40 9.76
CA ALA A 4 -21.19 12.42 9.01
C ALA A 4 -20.45 11.47 9.96
N ARG A 5 -21.10 10.36 10.30
CA ARG A 5 -20.51 9.26 11.06
C ARG A 5 -19.77 8.33 10.11
N TYR A 6 -18.49 8.63 9.85
CA TYR A 6 -17.54 7.69 9.22
C TYR A 6 -17.05 6.61 10.21
N THR A 7 -17.87 6.28 11.21
CA THR A 7 -17.60 5.24 12.20
C THR A 7 -18.11 3.91 11.68
N LYS A 8 -17.16 3.10 11.18
CA LYS A 8 -17.24 1.67 10.87
C LYS A 8 -17.68 1.27 9.45
N CYS A 9 -16.76 1.38 8.49
CA CYS A 9 -16.67 0.40 7.39
C CYS A 9 -15.89 -0.84 7.89
N ARG A 10 -16.53 -1.62 8.76
CA ARG A 10 -16.16 -3.00 9.10
C ARG A 10 -17.02 -3.84 8.14
N THR A 11 -16.58 -4.19 6.93
CA THR A 11 -15.93 -5.47 6.60
C THR A 11 -15.28 -5.43 5.19
N LEU A 12 -14.15 -6.10 5.05
CA LEU A 12 -13.10 -5.97 4.03
C LEU A 12 -13.39 -6.71 2.70
N PRO A 13 -12.66 -6.36 1.61
CA PRO A 13 -11.39 -7.06 1.39
C PRO A 13 -10.22 -6.12 1.02
N LEU A 14 -9.87 -5.12 1.86
CA LEU A 14 -8.69 -4.24 1.60
C LEU A 14 -7.40 -5.05 1.38
N ARG A 15 -7.26 -6.22 2.02
CA ARG A 15 -6.15 -7.12 1.76
C ARG A 15 -6.15 -7.65 0.33
N HIS A 16 -7.31 -7.99 -0.21
CA HIS A 16 -7.43 -8.47 -1.59
C HIS A 16 -7.16 -7.33 -2.58
N ILE A 17 -7.72 -6.15 -2.33
CA ILE A 17 -7.47 -4.96 -3.17
C ILE A 17 -5.99 -4.59 -3.16
N LEU A 18 -5.36 -4.61 -1.99
CA LEU A 18 -3.93 -4.36 -1.85
C LEU A 18 -3.09 -5.44 -2.56
N PHE A 19 -3.53 -6.69 -2.54
CA PHE A 19 -2.86 -7.78 -3.24
C PHE A 19 -2.94 -7.60 -4.76
N GLN A 20 -4.12 -7.25 -5.30
CA GLN A 20 -4.30 -6.93 -6.71
C GLN A 20 -3.48 -5.70 -7.13
N ALA A 21 -3.48 -4.64 -6.32
CA ALA A 21 -2.65 -3.46 -6.55
C ALA A 21 -1.16 -3.78 -6.54
N ALA A 22 -0.71 -4.66 -5.63
CA ALA A 22 0.67 -5.10 -5.55
C ALA A 22 1.10 -5.94 -6.77
N LEU A 23 0.20 -6.77 -7.31
CA LEU A 23 0.45 -7.51 -8.56
C LEU A 23 0.66 -6.56 -9.73
N VAL A 24 -0.27 -5.63 -9.95
CA VAL A 24 -0.16 -4.61 -11.01
C VAL A 24 1.12 -3.79 -10.83
N ALA A 25 1.42 -3.36 -9.61
CA ALA A 25 2.62 -2.58 -9.32
C ALA A 25 3.93 -3.36 -9.57
N ALA A 26 3.95 -4.68 -9.31
CA ALA A 26 5.10 -5.53 -9.62
C ALA A 26 5.35 -5.70 -11.13
N HIS A 27 4.30 -5.60 -11.96
CA HIS A 27 4.41 -5.68 -13.42
C HIS A 27 4.79 -4.34 -14.08
N HIS A 28 4.17 -3.23 -13.64
CA HIS A 28 4.34 -1.93 -14.29
C HIS A 28 5.51 -1.10 -13.76
N ASN A 29 5.94 -1.30 -12.50
CA ASN A 29 7.04 -0.53 -11.93
C ASN A 29 8.35 -1.34 -11.97
N PRO A 30 9.36 -0.93 -12.76
CA PRO A 30 10.62 -1.66 -12.89
C PRO A 30 11.40 -1.80 -11.57
N ILE A 31 11.21 -0.85 -10.64
CA ILE A 31 11.84 -0.89 -9.30
C ILE A 31 11.26 -2.03 -8.46
N LEU A 32 9.93 -2.20 -8.49
CA LEU A 32 9.25 -3.26 -7.75
C LEU A 32 9.46 -4.63 -8.38
N LYS A 33 9.59 -4.70 -9.70
CA LYS A 33 9.98 -5.92 -10.42
C LYS A 33 11.37 -6.41 -9.99
N ALA A 34 12.36 -5.52 -9.94
CA ALA A 34 13.71 -5.87 -9.48
C ALA A 34 13.70 -6.33 -8.01
N PHE A 35 12.91 -5.68 -7.16
CA PHE A 35 12.75 -6.09 -5.76
C PHE A 35 12.10 -7.49 -5.64
N ALA A 36 11.03 -7.74 -6.41
CA ALA A 36 10.38 -9.04 -6.44
C ALA A 36 11.31 -10.14 -6.98
N GLN A 37 12.13 -9.83 -7.99
CA GLN A 37 13.10 -10.78 -8.54
C GLN A 37 14.17 -11.15 -7.51
N ARG A 38 14.75 -10.16 -6.81
CA ARG A 38 15.71 -10.42 -5.71
C ARG A 38 15.12 -11.34 -4.63
N LEU A 39 13.83 -11.19 -4.32
CA LEU A 39 13.13 -12.04 -3.36
C LEU A 39 12.87 -13.46 -3.91
N ARG A 40 12.67 -13.60 -5.23
CA ARG A 40 12.55 -14.90 -5.91
C ARG A 40 13.89 -15.62 -5.93
N ASP A 41 14.97 -14.91 -6.24
CA ASP A 41 16.33 -15.47 -6.27
C ASP A 41 16.77 -15.92 -4.86
N ALA A 42 16.27 -15.26 -3.81
CA ALA A 42 16.45 -15.67 -2.42
C ALA A 42 15.58 -16.88 -1.98
N GLY A 43 14.86 -17.54 -2.91
CA GLY A 43 14.07 -18.75 -2.66
C GLY A 43 12.80 -18.56 -1.83
N LYS A 44 12.29 -17.32 -1.71
CA LYS A 44 11.12 -17.06 -0.85
C LYS A 44 9.81 -17.49 -1.50
N PRO A 45 8.82 -17.95 -0.70
CA PRO A 45 7.52 -18.32 -1.24
C PRO A 45 6.79 -17.12 -1.84
N HIS A 46 6.13 -17.33 -2.97
CA HIS A 46 5.49 -16.28 -3.79
C HIS A 46 4.55 -15.35 -3.00
N LYS A 47 3.80 -15.89 -2.04
CA LYS A 47 2.91 -15.11 -1.16
C LYS A 47 3.66 -14.08 -0.31
N VAL A 48 4.86 -14.41 0.16
CA VAL A 48 5.72 -13.49 0.93
C VAL A 48 6.26 -12.37 0.04
N ILE A 49 6.54 -12.69 -1.23
CA ILE A 49 7.03 -11.69 -2.20
C ILE A 49 5.95 -10.63 -2.46
N ILE A 50 4.70 -11.04 -2.74
CA ILE A 50 3.62 -10.09 -3.02
C ILE A 50 3.28 -9.25 -1.78
N THR A 51 3.28 -9.86 -0.59
CA THR A 51 3.06 -9.10 0.66
C THR A 51 4.18 -8.11 0.97
N ALA A 52 5.43 -8.43 0.63
CA ALA A 52 6.55 -7.49 0.74
C ALA A 52 6.41 -6.32 -0.26
N VAL A 53 6.03 -6.60 -1.51
CA VAL A 53 5.77 -5.57 -2.53
C VAL A 53 4.61 -4.67 -2.10
N ALA A 54 3.52 -5.24 -1.59
CA ALA A 54 2.38 -4.50 -1.05
C ALA A 54 2.78 -3.55 0.09
N ARG A 55 3.61 -4.01 1.03
CA ARG A 55 4.13 -3.17 2.11
C ARG A 55 4.98 -2.02 1.56
N LYS A 56 5.86 -2.30 0.61
CA LYS A 56 6.69 -1.27 -0.03
C LYS A 56 5.83 -0.21 -0.73
N LEU A 57 4.75 -0.62 -1.39
CA LEU A 57 3.78 0.26 -2.03
C LEU A 57 3.09 1.18 -1.02
N ILE A 58 2.58 0.62 0.09
CA ILE A 58 1.96 1.42 1.16
C ILE A 58 2.93 2.45 1.72
N THR A 59 4.19 2.07 1.95
CA THR A 59 5.21 3.01 2.45
C THR A 59 5.46 4.16 1.47
N ILE A 60 5.49 3.89 0.16
CA ILE A 60 5.63 4.94 -0.86
C ILE A 60 4.43 5.88 -0.82
N VAL A 61 3.21 5.34 -0.75
CA VAL A 61 1.98 6.14 -0.68
C VAL A 61 1.92 6.97 0.60
N ASP A 62 2.29 6.39 1.75
CA ASP A 62 2.35 7.10 3.03
C ASP A 62 3.39 8.23 3.00
N ALA A 63 4.57 7.98 2.42
CA ALA A 63 5.59 9.00 2.22
C ALA A 63 5.11 10.12 1.28
N LEU A 64 4.42 9.79 0.18
CA LEU A 64 3.81 10.77 -0.73
C LEU A 64 2.69 11.56 -0.04
N CYS A 65 1.88 10.92 0.79
CA CYS A 65 0.80 11.58 1.54
C CYS A 65 1.36 12.53 2.60
N LYS A 66 2.41 12.11 3.30
CA LYS A 66 3.16 12.97 4.24
C LYS A 66 3.85 14.13 3.52
N ALA A 67 4.47 13.87 2.38
CA ALA A 67 5.04 14.92 1.53
C ALA A 67 3.97 15.87 0.97
N ARG A 68 2.74 15.39 0.77
CA ARG A 68 1.56 16.18 0.37
C ARG A 68 0.76 16.76 1.55
N LYS A 69 1.38 16.99 2.70
CA LYS A 69 0.81 17.86 3.75
C LYS A 69 1.52 19.21 3.82
N THR A 70 0.83 20.25 3.37
CA THR A 70 0.72 21.50 4.11
C THR A 70 -0.10 21.23 5.37
N TRP A 71 0.46 21.57 6.53
CA TRP A 71 -0.17 21.44 7.85
C TRP A 71 -1.06 22.65 8.14
N GLY A 72 -2.27 22.43 8.67
CA GLY A 72 -3.01 23.52 9.31
C GLY A 72 -4.52 23.32 9.45
N LEU A 73 -4.96 22.57 10.46
CA LEU A 73 -6.18 22.89 11.21
C LEU A 73 -5.91 22.46 12.66
N GLN A 74 -5.05 23.23 13.32
CA GLN A 74 -4.99 23.26 14.78
C GLN A 74 -5.98 24.35 15.20
N VAL A 75 -7.22 23.94 15.51
CA VAL A 75 -8.20 24.83 16.15
C VAL A 75 -7.68 25.11 17.57
N ALA A 76 -7.62 26.40 17.88
CA ALA A 76 -7.18 26.98 19.15
C ALA A 76 -8.13 26.66 20.32
#